data_AF-A0AA88L5I8-F1
#
_entry.id   AF-A0AA88L5I8-F1
#
_cell.length_a   1.000
_cell.length_b   1.000
_cell.length_c   1.000
_cell.angle_alpha   90.00
_cell.angle_beta   90.00
_cell.angle_gamma   90.00
#
_symmetry.space_group_name_H-M   'P 1'
#
loop_
_entity.id
_entity.type
_entity.pdbx_description
1 polymer ?
#
loop_
_entity_poly.entity_id
_entity_poly.type
_entity_poly.pdbx_seq_one_letter_code
_entity_poly.pdbx_strand_id
1 'polypeptide(L)'
;MVRNRVPKRPKGVSDEAMNIAVSKVLKDKASIRSTATAFGIPKSTLIDNVRRAKELREQEQGGIPVPIQAGVSNSGTSSGGTFNSAFLPTRKERFDRPKAEPCPSATERNPPVSDLLDPCPSPSTAPATPAAEIRYSNALTPEDVRPYPKALLRKQSNRGGRKKGASRVLTDTPEKDKIEAAMMAKKAKQDEKDAKAKARLLKKI
;
A
#
# COMPACT_ATOMS: atom_id res chain seq x y z
N MET A 1 -28.89 20.30 23.82
CA MET A 1 -28.77 19.92 22.39
C MET A 1 -27.94 18.65 22.26
N VAL A 2 -28.59 17.50 22.00
CA VAL A 2 -27.88 16.22 21.77
C VAL A 2 -27.42 16.19 20.30
N ARG A 3 -26.11 16.01 20.05
CA ARG A 3 -25.57 15.90 18.69
C ARG A 3 -25.71 14.45 18.22
N ASN A 4 -26.62 14.19 17.30
CA ASN A 4 -26.72 12.90 16.60
C ASN A 4 -25.45 12.69 15.77
N ARG A 5 -24.53 11.85 16.26
CA ARG A 5 -23.33 11.48 15.51
C ARG A 5 -23.68 10.37 14.52
N VAL A 6 -23.67 10.70 13.23
CA VAL A 6 -23.72 9.69 12.17
C VAL A 6 -22.38 8.95 12.15
N PRO A 7 -22.36 7.62 12.29
CA PRO A 7 -21.13 6.85 12.21
C PRO A 7 -20.54 6.99 10.80
N LYS A 8 -19.25 7.38 10.73
CA LYS A 8 -18.53 7.58 9.47
C LYS A 8 -18.15 6.29 8.75
N ARG A 9 -18.44 5.12 9.33
CA ARG A 9 -18.05 3.82 8.78
C ARG A 9 -19.31 3.07 8.34
N PRO A 10 -19.29 2.44 7.15
CA PRO A 10 -20.40 1.59 6.73
C PRO A 10 -20.61 0.48 7.76
N LYS A 11 -21.85 -0.01 7.84
CA LYS A 11 -22.21 -1.15 8.70
C LYS A 11 -21.25 -2.32 8.42
N GLY A 12 -20.90 -3.07 9.47
CA GLY A 12 -19.95 -4.18 9.38
C GLY A 12 -20.35 -5.17 8.28
N VAL A 13 -19.35 -5.79 7.67
CA VAL A 13 -19.54 -6.88 6.70
C VAL A 13 -20.17 -8.06 7.42
N SER A 14 -21.15 -8.74 6.82
CA SER A 14 -21.72 -9.95 7.42
C SER A 14 -20.68 -11.07 7.43
N ASP A 15 -20.57 -11.77 8.56
CA ASP A 15 -19.60 -12.85 8.76
C ASP A 15 -19.83 -13.99 7.76
N GLU A 16 -21.08 -14.25 7.39
CA GLU A 16 -21.46 -15.24 6.38
C GLU A 16 -20.87 -14.91 5.00
N ALA A 17 -21.00 -13.65 4.55
CA ALA A 17 -20.43 -13.21 3.28
C ALA A 17 -18.90 -13.30 3.28
N MET A 18 -18.26 -13.04 4.43
CA MET A 18 -16.81 -13.16 4.59
C MET A 18 -16.35 -14.61 4.41
N ASN A 19 -17.00 -15.56 5.09
CA ASN A 19 -16.64 -16.98 5.04
C ASN A 19 -16.83 -17.55 3.62
N ILE A 20 -17.93 -17.20 2.96
CA ILE A 20 -18.20 -17.59 1.56
C ILE A 20 -17.10 -17.01 0.65
N ALA A 21 -16.78 -15.73 0.77
CA ALA A 21 -15.76 -15.07 -0.05
C ALA A 21 -14.37 -15.69 0.13
N VAL A 22 -13.95 -15.96 1.37
CA VAL A 22 -12.67 -16.60 1.68
C VAL A 22 -12.61 -18.00 1.06
N SER A 23 -13.67 -18.80 1.25
CA SER A 23 -13.73 -20.16 0.69
C SER A 23 -13.64 -20.16 -0.84
N LYS A 24 -14.29 -19.20 -1.51
CA LYS A 24 -14.26 -19.02 -2.97
C LYS A 24 -12.87 -18.68 -3.48
N VAL A 25 -12.13 -17.80 -2.79
CA VAL A 25 -10.75 -17.45 -3.16
C VAL A 25 -9.82 -18.65 -3.01
N LEU A 26 -9.98 -19.44 -1.94
CA LEU A 26 -9.11 -20.59 -1.67
C LEU A 26 -9.40 -21.81 -2.55
N LYS A 27 -10.68 -22.10 -2.82
CA LYS A 27 -11.10 -23.27 -3.61
C LYS A 27 -11.04 -23.01 -5.11
N ASP A 28 -11.65 -21.92 -5.57
CA ASP A 28 -11.85 -21.66 -7.01
C ASP A 28 -10.69 -20.85 -7.61
N LYS A 29 -9.66 -20.52 -6.81
CA LYS A 29 -8.52 -19.65 -7.19
C LYS A 29 -8.97 -18.31 -7.77
N ALA A 30 -10.13 -17.81 -7.36
CA ALA A 30 -10.68 -16.54 -7.83
C ALA A 30 -9.82 -15.35 -7.34
N SER A 31 -9.72 -14.30 -8.16
CA SER A 31 -9.01 -13.07 -7.78
C SER A 31 -9.69 -12.39 -6.58
N ILE A 32 -8.87 -12.03 -5.58
CA ILE A 32 -9.29 -11.31 -4.36
C ILE A 32 -10.05 -10.02 -4.72
N ARG A 33 -9.68 -9.35 -5.81
CA ARG A 33 -10.33 -8.10 -6.20
C ARG A 33 -11.75 -8.34 -6.71
N SER A 34 -11.96 -9.39 -7.51
CA SER A 34 -13.27 -9.75 -8.09
C SER A 34 -14.24 -10.24 -7.02
N THR A 35 -13.76 -11.08 -6.09
CA THR A 35 -14.57 -11.55 -4.96
C THR A 35 -14.92 -10.42 -4.01
N ALA A 36 -13.97 -9.52 -3.69
CA ALA A 36 -14.26 -8.35 -2.86
C ALA A 36 -15.40 -7.48 -3.41
N THR A 37 -15.41 -7.21 -4.73
CA THR A 37 -16.50 -6.45 -5.37
C THR A 37 -17.82 -7.20 -5.38
N ALA A 38 -17.81 -8.52 -5.61
CA ALA A 38 -19.02 -9.34 -5.67
C ALA A 38 -19.75 -9.42 -4.32
N PHE A 39 -19.01 -9.47 -3.21
CA PHE A 39 -19.58 -9.58 -1.87
C PHE A 39 -19.67 -8.24 -1.12
N GLY A 40 -19.30 -7.12 -1.75
CA GLY A 40 -19.31 -5.79 -1.12
C GLY A 40 -18.32 -5.66 0.05
N ILE A 41 -17.24 -6.43 0.02
CA ILE A 41 -16.25 -6.51 1.12
C ILE A 41 -15.05 -5.62 0.78
N PRO A 42 -14.50 -4.84 1.73
CA PRO A 42 -13.24 -4.14 1.52
C PRO A 42 -12.12 -5.12 1.20
N LYS A 43 -11.39 -4.86 0.10
CA LYS A 43 -10.29 -5.72 -0.38
C LYS A 43 -9.26 -6.04 0.72
N SER A 44 -8.87 -5.06 1.53
CA SER A 44 -7.90 -5.24 2.62
C SER A 44 -8.38 -6.27 3.64
N THR A 45 -9.64 -6.19 4.05
CA THR A 45 -10.25 -7.11 5.01
C THR A 45 -10.26 -8.54 4.47
N LEU A 46 -10.58 -8.71 3.18
CA LEU A 46 -10.55 -10.01 2.55
C LEU A 46 -9.12 -10.58 2.43
N ILE A 47 -8.11 -9.74 2.17
CA ILE A 47 -6.70 -10.15 2.15
C ILE A 47 -6.28 -10.72 3.51
N ASP A 48 -6.56 -9.98 4.59
CA ASP A 48 -6.15 -10.38 5.95
C ASP A 48 -6.80 -11.71 6.36
N ASN A 49 -8.09 -11.89 6.05
CA ASN A 49 -8.81 -13.12 6.34
C ASN A 49 -8.37 -14.30 5.47
N VAL A 50 -8.11 -14.09 4.17
CA VAL A 50 -7.55 -15.14 3.29
C VAL A 50 -6.16 -15.56 3.77
N ARG A 51 -5.32 -14.62 4.20
CA ARG A 51 -4.01 -14.92 4.79
C ARG A 51 -4.15 -15.78 6.05
N ARG A 52 -4.99 -15.35 7.01
CA ARG A 52 -5.24 -16.11 8.24
C ARG A 52 -5.81 -17.50 7.95
N ALA A 53 -6.72 -17.63 6.98
CA ALA A 53 -7.30 -18.91 6.60
C ALA A 53 -6.30 -19.86 5.93
N LYS A 54 -5.29 -19.34 5.22
CA LYS A 54 -4.16 -20.15 4.72
C LYS A 54 -3.29 -20.66 5.86
N GLU A 55 -2.91 -19.79 6.78
CA GLU A 55 -2.11 -20.16 7.96
C GLU A 55 -2.80 -21.26 8.79
N LEU A 56 -4.12 -21.20 8.96
CA LEU A 56 -4.89 -22.23 9.65
C LEU A 56 -4.93 -23.57 8.90
N ARG A 57 -5.12 -23.55 7.57
CA ARG A 57 -5.09 -24.79 6.76
C ARG A 57 -3.72 -25.45 6.77
N GLU A 58 -2.65 -24.67 6.77
CA GLU A 58 -1.28 -25.18 6.87
C GLU A 58 -1.05 -25.88 8.23
N GLN A 59 -1.63 -25.37 9.32
CA GLN A 59 -1.59 -26.05 10.63
C GLN A 59 -2.38 -27.36 10.64
N GLU A 60 -3.54 -27.41 9.99
CA GLU A 60 -4.37 -28.63 9.92
C GLU A 60 -3.78 -29.71 9.00
N GLN A 61 -3.15 -29.31 7.89
CA GLN A 61 -2.60 -30.24 6.90
C GLN A 61 -1.13 -30.60 7.12
N GLY A 62 -0.38 -29.76 7.83
CA GLY A 62 1.06 -29.86 8.02
C GLY A 62 1.48 -30.32 9.42
N GLY A 63 0.83 -31.35 9.96
CA GLY A 63 1.14 -31.95 11.27
C GLY A 63 2.51 -32.65 11.36
N ILE A 64 3.59 -32.00 10.95
CA ILE A 64 4.90 -32.18 11.58
C ILE A 64 5.13 -30.88 12.36
N PRO A 65 5.05 -30.90 13.70
CA PRO A 65 5.47 -29.76 14.49
C PRO A 65 6.94 -29.51 14.15
N VAL A 66 7.21 -28.45 13.41
CA VAL A 66 8.58 -27.96 13.29
C VAL A 66 8.98 -27.65 14.73
N PRO A 67 9.97 -28.36 15.31
CA PRO A 67 10.37 -28.10 16.67
C PRO A 67 10.77 -26.62 16.71
N ILE A 68 9.99 -25.82 17.44
CA ILE A 68 10.42 -24.51 17.86
C ILE A 68 11.67 -24.81 18.68
N GLN A 69 12.83 -24.64 18.05
CA GLN A 69 14.07 -24.67 18.79
C GLN A 69 13.98 -23.52 19.80
N ALA A 70 13.65 -23.90 21.03
CA ALA A 70 13.82 -23.07 22.20
C ALA A 70 15.33 -22.89 22.37
N GLY A 71 15.84 -21.80 21.79
CA GLY A 71 17.25 -21.44 21.74
C GLY A 71 17.43 -20.64 20.46
N VAL A 72 17.60 -19.33 20.50
CA VAL A 72 18.70 -18.67 21.20
C VAL A 72 18.22 -17.33 21.77
N SER A 73 18.34 -17.20 23.08
CA SER A 73 18.44 -15.91 23.76
C SER A 73 19.66 -15.16 23.22
N ASN A 74 19.50 -14.23 22.30
CA ASN A 74 20.54 -13.26 21.97
C ASN A 74 20.55 -12.14 23.02
N SER A 75 20.97 -12.51 24.22
CA SER A 75 21.52 -11.61 25.21
C SER A 75 23.04 -11.62 25.05
N GLY A 76 23.62 -10.50 24.61
CA GLY A 76 25.00 -10.15 24.98
C GLY A 76 25.99 -9.87 23.86
N THR A 77 26.71 -8.77 24.10
CA THR A 77 28.17 -8.59 23.89
C THR A 77 28.71 -8.33 22.48
N SER A 78 28.98 -7.04 22.25
CA SER A 78 30.28 -6.49 21.84
C SER A 78 31.32 -7.45 21.25
N SER A 79 31.65 -7.24 19.97
CA SER A 79 33.05 -7.25 19.54
C SER A 79 33.18 -6.40 18.27
N GLY A 80 34.20 -5.53 18.27
CA GLY A 80 34.46 -4.59 17.20
C GLY A 80 34.79 -5.30 15.90
N GLY A 81 33.99 -5.01 14.87
CA GLY A 81 34.41 -5.23 13.49
C GLY A 81 35.35 -4.10 13.08
N THR A 82 36.65 -4.41 13.03
CA THR A 82 37.63 -3.63 12.25
C THR A 82 37.11 -3.49 10.82
N PHE A 83 36.70 -2.28 10.47
CA PHE A 83 36.33 -1.93 9.11
C PHE A 83 37.62 -1.90 8.28
N ASN A 84 37.88 -2.97 7.54
CA ASN A 84 38.96 -2.99 6.54
C ASN A 84 38.64 -1.94 5.47
N SER A 85 39.26 -0.76 5.62
CA SER A 85 39.31 0.30 4.62
C SER A 85 40.29 -0.09 3.52
N ALA A 86 39.89 -0.97 2.61
CA ALA A 86 40.63 -1.20 1.38
C ALA A 86 39.70 -1.67 0.28
N PHE A 87 39.96 -1.18 -0.92
CA PHE A 87 39.39 -1.60 -2.20
C PHE A 87 38.02 -1.04 -2.57
N LEU A 88 38.04 0.22 -3.03
CA LEU A 88 37.25 0.60 -4.19
C LEU A 88 37.86 -0.07 -5.42
N PRO A 89 37.20 -1.03 -6.10
CA PRO A 89 37.58 -1.34 -7.46
C PRO A 89 37.18 -0.14 -8.32
N THR A 90 38.20 0.56 -8.80
CA THR A 90 38.09 1.54 -9.87
C THR A 90 37.38 0.92 -11.07
N ARG A 91 36.17 1.42 -11.32
CA ARG A 91 35.55 1.68 -12.62
C ARG A 91 36.54 1.57 -13.81
N LYS A 92 36.63 0.39 -14.41
CA LYS A 92 37.01 0.20 -15.82
C LYS A 92 36.67 -1.23 -16.22
N GLU A 93 35.63 -1.33 -17.05
CA GLU A 93 35.24 -2.41 -17.99
C GLU A 93 33.72 -2.33 -18.13
N ARG A 94 33.20 -1.61 -19.13
CA ARG A 94 32.97 -2.15 -20.49
C ARG A 94 32.41 -3.57 -20.46
N PHE A 95 31.21 -3.71 -19.92
CA PHE A 95 30.31 -4.73 -20.47
C PHE A 95 29.72 -4.17 -21.75
N ASP A 96 30.12 -4.77 -22.86
CA ASP A 96 29.43 -4.70 -24.13
C ASP A 96 27.94 -4.96 -23.89
N ARG A 97 27.17 -3.88 -23.95
CA ARG A 97 25.72 -3.95 -23.96
C ARG A 97 25.35 -4.62 -25.28
N PRO A 98 24.71 -5.80 -25.29
CA PRO A 98 24.31 -6.43 -26.54
C PRO A 98 23.41 -5.49 -27.33
N LYS A 99 23.70 -5.43 -28.63
CA LYS A 99 23.01 -4.65 -29.65
C LYS A 99 21.50 -4.84 -29.49
N ALA A 100 20.76 -3.74 -29.36
CA ALA A 100 19.31 -3.79 -29.32
C ALA A 100 18.80 -4.38 -30.63
N GLU A 101 18.28 -5.61 -30.56
CA GLU A 101 17.44 -6.20 -31.60
C GLU A 101 16.23 -5.28 -31.84
N PRO A 102 15.87 -4.98 -33.10
CA PRO A 102 14.68 -4.19 -33.40
C PRO A 102 13.43 -4.92 -32.90
N CYS A 103 12.59 -4.23 -32.14
CA CYS A 103 11.29 -4.72 -31.72
C CYS A 103 10.49 -5.14 -32.98
N PRO A 104 10.05 -6.41 -33.11
CA PRO A 104 9.16 -6.77 -34.18
C PRO A 104 7.84 -6.03 -34.00
N SER A 105 7.51 -5.30 -35.06
CA SER A 105 6.23 -4.68 -35.38
C SER A 105 5.01 -5.36 -34.76
N ALA A 106 4.14 -4.50 -34.24
CA ALA A 106 2.78 -4.79 -33.84
C ALA A 106 2.10 -5.81 -34.76
N THR A 107 1.80 -6.99 -34.22
CA THR A 107 0.76 -7.85 -34.79
C THR A 107 -0.58 -7.27 -34.35
N GLU A 108 -1.15 -6.50 -35.25
CA GLU A 108 -2.53 -6.05 -35.28
C GLU A 108 -3.45 -7.29 -35.29
N ARG A 109 -3.91 -7.72 -34.11
CA ARG A 109 -5.04 -8.65 -34.00
C ARG A 109 -6.30 -7.83 -33.82
N ASN A 110 -6.98 -7.57 -34.94
CA ASN A 110 -8.39 -7.22 -34.96
C ASN A 110 -9.18 -8.30 -34.19
N PRO A 111 -9.97 -7.95 -33.15
CA PRO A 111 -11.04 -8.84 -32.73
C PRO A 111 -12.15 -8.82 -33.78
N PRO A 112 -12.76 -9.99 -34.11
CA PRO A 112 -13.99 -10.00 -34.88
C PRO A 112 -15.07 -9.27 -34.08
N VAL A 113 -15.53 -8.15 -34.63
CA VAL A 113 -16.79 -7.50 -34.27
C VAL A 113 -17.90 -8.50 -34.56
N SER A 114 -18.38 -9.20 -33.54
CA SER A 114 -19.68 -9.83 -33.57
C SER A 114 -20.70 -8.79 -33.16
N ASP A 115 -21.46 -8.36 -34.15
CA ASP A 115 -22.72 -7.62 -34.04
C ASP A 115 -23.60 -8.22 -32.94
N LEU A 116 -23.84 -7.44 -31.90
CA LEU A 116 -25.07 -7.53 -31.12
C LEU A 116 -25.63 -6.11 -31.01
N LEU A 117 -26.59 -5.90 -31.89
CA LEU A 117 -27.53 -4.80 -31.91
C LEU A 117 -28.23 -4.70 -30.55
N ASP A 118 -28.05 -3.58 -29.86
CA ASP A 118 -29.06 -3.08 -28.94
C ASP A 118 -29.41 -1.64 -29.37
N PRO A 119 -30.68 -1.37 -29.75
CA PRO A 119 -31.11 -0.04 -30.14
C PRO A 119 -31.15 0.87 -28.91
N CYS A 120 -30.29 1.88 -28.88
CA CYS A 120 -30.37 2.95 -27.88
C CYS A 120 -31.48 3.93 -28.32
N PRO A 121 -32.58 4.10 -27.56
CA PRO A 121 -33.59 5.09 -27.89
C PRO A 121 -33.10 6.50 -27.54
N SER A 122 -32.88 7.31 -28.57
CA SER A 122 -32.82 8.77 -28.49
C SER A 122 -34.09 9.31 -27.80
N PRO A 123 -33.97 10.33 -26.94
CA PRO A 123 -34.14 11.68 -27.47
C PRO A 123 -33.35 12.76 -26.72
N SER A 124 -32.84 13.78 -27.44
CA SER A 124 -33.14 15.18 -27.12
C SER A 124 -32.42 16.12 -28.09
N THR A 125 -33.23 16.83 -28.84
CA THR A 125 -32.90 17.92 -29.75
C THR A 125 -32.29 19.09 -28.98
N ALA A 126 -31.06 19.48 -29.33
CA ALA A 126 -30.51 20.80 -29.01
C ALA A 126 -30.03 21.48 -30.32
N PRO A 127 -30.23 22.80 -30.46
CA PRO A 127 -30.03 23.51 -31.72
C PRO A 127 -28.55 23.61 -32.12
N ALA A 128 -28.31 23.38 -33.40
CA ALA A 128 -27.01 23.44 -34.05
C ALA A 128 -26.39 24.84 -33.94
N THR A 129 -25.26 24.94 -33.24
CA THR A 129 -24.29 26.01 -33.43
C THR A 129 -23.52 25.76 -34.72
N PRO A 130 -23.37 26.76 -35.63
CA PRO A 130 -22.61 26.57 -36.85
C PRO A 130 -21.16 26.26 -36.50
N ALA A 131 -20.72 25.05 -36.89
CA ALA A 131 -19.34 24.63 -36.81
C ALA A 131 -18.50 25.55 -37.70
N ALA A 132 -17.77 26.48 -37.09
CA ALA A 132 -16.72 27.20 -37.77
C ALA A 132 -15.64 26.19 -38.14
N GLU A 133 -15.57 25.84 -39.43
CA GLU A 133 -14.43 25.14 -40.00
C GLU A 133 -13.18 26.00 -39.77
N ILE A 134 -12.42 25.67 -38.73
CA ILE A 134 -11.07 26.21 -38.54
C ILE A 134 -10.22 25.58 -39.64
N ARG A 135 -10.16 26.26 -40.79
CA ARG A 135 -9.14 25.99 -41.80
C ARG A 135 -7.80 26.32 -41.15
N TYR A 136 -7.03 25.28 -40.82
CA TYR A 136 -5.64 25.41 -40.37
C TYR A 136 -4.80 25.96 -41.53
N SER A 137 -4.80 27.29 -41.71
CA SER A 137 -3.69 27.94 -42.37
C SER A 137 -2.44 27.68 -41.53
N ASN A 138 -1.37 27.16 -42.11
CA ASN A 138 -0.12 26.81 -41.43
C ASN A 138 0.64 28.00 -40.78
N ALA A 139 -0.03 29.13 -40.57
CA ALA A 139 0.50 30.31 -39.93
C ALA A 139 0.28 30.18 -38.41
N LEU A 140 1.36 29.89 -37.67
CA LEU A 140 1.35 30.00 -36.21
C LEU A 140 1.22 31.48 -35.83
N THR A 141 0.21 31.82 -35.04
CA THR A 141 0.13 33.16 -34.46
C THR A 141 1.07 33.25 -33.25
N PRO A 142 1.57 34.44 -32.89
CA PRO A 142 2.36 34.62 -31.67
C PRO A 142 1.62 34.17 -30.40
N GLU A 143 0.29 34.16 -30.42
CA GLU A 143 -0.53 33.67 -29.31
C GLU A 143 -0.47 32.15 -29.16
N ASP A 144 -0.33 31.41 -30.26
CA ASP A 144 -0.19 29.94 -30.26
C ASP A 144 1.15 29.46 -29.67
N VAL A 145 2.17 30.33 -29.68
CA VAL A 145 3.52 30.05 -29.16
C VAL A 145 3.75 30.68 -27.79
N ARG A 146 2.77 31.39 -27.23
CA ARG A 146 2.93 31.98 -25.90
C ARG A 146 3.08 30.88 -24.87
N PRO A 147 4.16 30.89 -24.05
CA PRO A 147 4.29 29.94 -22.98
C PRO A 147 3.14 30.12 -22.00
N TYR A 148 2.50 29.02 -21.62
CA TYR A 148 1.46 29.05 -20.60
C TYR A 148 1.99 29.70 -19.31
N PRO A 149 1.15 30.47 -18.59
CA PRO A 149 1.53 30.98 -17.28
C PRO A 149 1.93 29.82 -16.37
N LYS A 150 2.98 30.03 -15.57
CA LYS A 150 3.45 29.00 -14.63
C LYS A 150 2.31 28.61 -13.70
N ALA A 151 2.16 27.30 -13.49
CA ALA A 151 1.18 26.78 -12.55
C ALA A 151 1.38 27.41 -11.17
N LEU A 152 0.26 27.70 -10.50
CA LEU A 152 0.24 28.20 -9.14
C LEU A 152 0.96 27.24 -8.18
N LEU A 153 1.53 27.78 -7.09
CA LEU A 153 2.17 27.00 -6.05
C LEU A 153 1.21 25.94 -5.50
N ARG A 154 1.65 24.69 -5.43
CA ARG A 154 0.84 23.60 -4.85
C ARG A 154 0.51 23.93 -3.40
N LYS A 155 -0.77 23.82 -3.03
CA LYS A 155 -1.20 23.93 -1.62
C LYS A 155 -0.42 22.88 -0.81
N GLN A 156 0.37 23.33 0.17
CA GLN A 156 0.96 22.40 1.12
C GLN A 156 -0.19 21.73 1.87
N SER A 157 -0.29 20.40 1.78
CA SER A 157 -1.35 19.71 2.51
C SER A 157 -1.07 19.87 4.01
N ASN A 158 -2.04 20.43 4.75
CA ASN A 158 -2.03 20.43 6.22
C ASN A 158 -2.04 19.01 6.83
N ARG A 159 -2.09 17.95 6.01
CA ARG A 159 -1.69 16.59 6.40
C ARG A 159 -0.18 16.60 6.62
N GLY A 160 0.23 17.09 7.79
CA GLY A 160 1.62 17.10 8.24
C GLY A 160 2.29 15.78 7.87
N GLY A 161 3.26 15.87 6.95
CA GLY A 161 4.05 14.72 6.55
C GLY A 161 4.69 14.06 7.75
N ARG A 162 5.15 12.81 7.58
CA ARG A 162 5.94 12.14 8.61
C ARG A 162 7.12 13.06 8.97
N LYS A 163 7.18 13.50 10.23
CA LYS A 163 8.32 14.26 10.74
C LYS A 163 9.58 13.47 10.41
N LYS A 164 10.55 14.08 9.72
CA LYS A 164 11.85 13.45 9.48
C LYS A 164 12.43 13.11 10.86
N GLY A 165 12.62 11.82 11.13
CA GLY A 165 13.27 11.40 12.36
C GLY A 165 14.71 11.88 12.33
N ALA A 166 15.18 12.51 13.40
CA ALA A 166 16.61 12.77 13.56
C ALA A 166 17.28 11.41 13.79
N SER A 167 17.96 10.89 12.77
CA SER A 167 18.86 9.75 12.96
C SER A 167 20.01 10.22 13.83
N ARG A 168 20.11 9.72 15.07
CA ARG A 168 21.17 10.09 16.01
C ARG A 168 21.86 8.84 16.49
N VAL A 169 23.17 8.82 16.29
CA VAL A 169 24.06 7.77 16.76
C VAL A 169 24.21 7.93 18.28
N LEU A 170 24.04 6.82 19.00
CA LEU A 170 24.16 6.72 20.46
C LEU A 170 25.64 6.88 20.88
N THR A 171 26.15 8.11 20.79
CA THR A 171 27.44 8.51 21.36
C THR A 171 27.20 9.23 22.69
N ASP A 172 28.14 9.12 23.62
CA ASP A 172 28.07 9.67 24.97
C ASP A 172 27.98 11.20 24.93
N THR A 173 26.75 11.68 24.83
CA THR A 173 26.36 13.08 24.78
C THR A 173 25.17 13.23 25.74
N PRO A 174 24.94 14.42 26.33
CA PRO A 174 23.82 14.68 27.26
C PRO A 174 22.43 14.45 26.64
N GLU A 175 22.37 14.15 25.35
CA GLU A 175 21.17 13.82 24.62
C GLU A 175 20.88 12.31 24.64
N LYS A 176 21.86 11.45 24.91
CA LYS A 176 21.69 10.02 25.24
C LYS A 176 20.89 9.86 26.53
N ASP A 177 21.25 10.59 27.59
CA ASP A 177 20.56 10.54 28.89
C ASP A 177 19.07 10.94 28.76
N LYS A 178 18.79 11.95 27.92
CA LYS A 178 17.41 12.36 27.63
C LYS A 178 16.62 11.26 26.91
N ILE A 179 17.26 10.51 26.01
CA ILE A 179 16.63 9.40 25.29
C ILE A 179 16.38 8.22 26.23
N GLU A 180 17.35 7.88 27.08
CA GLU A 180 17.23 6.79 28.05
C GLU A 180 16.14 7.09 29.09
N ALA A 181 16.12 8.29 29.66
CA ALA A 181 15.07 8.74 30.58
C ALA A 181 13.69 8.70 29.91
N ALA A 182 13.56 9.15 28.66
CA ALA A 182 12.31 9.10 27.92
C ALA A 182 11.85 7.66 27.62
N MET A 183 12.77 6.73 27.37
CA MET A 183 12.43 5.31 27.18
C MET A 183 12.02 4.65 28.50
N MET A 184 12.73 4.90 29.59
CA MET A 184 12.40 4.37 30.92
C MET A 184 11.03 4.85 31.39
N ALA A 185 10.71 6.13 31.20
CA ALA A 185 9.40 6.69 31.53
C ALA A 185 8.25 6.07 30.70
N LYS A 186 8.51 5.69 29.45
CA LYS A 186 7.51 5.01 28.60
C LYS A 186 7.28 3.56 29.05
N LYS A 187 8.35 2.84 29.39
CA LYS A 187 8.28 1.46 29.89
C LYS A 187 7.51 1.39 31.20
N ALA A 188 7.86 2.24 32.18
CA ALA A 188 7.16 2.28 33.47
C ALA A 188 5.64 2.51 33.33
N LYS A 189 5.22 3.42 32.44
CA LYS A 189 3.78 3.66 32.15
C LYS A 189 3.08 2.46 31.48
N GLN A 190 3.83 1.63 30.78
CA GLN A 190 3.30 0.45 30.13
C GLN A 190 3.18 -0.69 31.14
N ASP A 191 4.21 -0.92 31.95
CA ASP A 191 4.22 -1.91 33.02
C ASP A 191 3.10 -1.66 34.04
N GLU A 192 2.84 -0.39 34.39
CA GLU A 192 1.72 0.00 35.27
C GLU A 192 0.34 -0.38 34.66
N LYS A 193 0.16 -0.13 33.36
CA LYS A 193 -1.09 -0.48 32.65
C LYS A 193 -1.27 -1.98 32.58
N ASP A 194 -0.19 -2.72 32.33
CA ASP A 194 -0.22 -4.17 32.21
C ASP A 194 -0.48 -4.82 33.58
N ALA A 195 0.12 -4.30 34.65
CA ALA A 195 -0.18 -4.70 36.02
C ALA A 195 -1.64 -4.44 36.39
N LYS A 196 -2.18 -3.26 36.04
CA LYS A 196 -3.59 -2.92 36.28
C LYS A 196 -4.55 -3.79 35.47
N ALA A 197 -4.18 -4.15 34.24
CA ALA A 197 -4.96 -5.06 33.41
C ALA A 197 -4.99 -6.48 34.00
N LYS A 198 -3.83 -7.00 34.45
CA LYS A 198 -3.73 -8.29 35.14
C LYS A 198 -4.54 -8.31 36.44
N ALA A 199 -4.45 -7.26 37.25
CA ALA A 199 -5.23 -7.15 38.48
C ALA A 199 -6.76 -7.11 38.24
N ARG A 200 -7.20 -6.46 37.15
CA ARG A 200 -8.62 -6.49 36.72
C ARG A 200 -9.06 -7.86 36.26
N LEU A 201 -8.19 -8.63 35.60
CA LEU A 201 -8.47 -9.98 35.17
C LEU A 201 -8.65 -10.92 36.37
N LEU A 202 -7.75 -10.84 37.36
CA LEU A 202 -7.78 -11.65 38.57
C LEU A 202 -8.98 -11.36 39.47
N LYS A 203 -9.50 -10.13 39.49
CA LYS A 203 -10.72 -9.76 40.23
C LYS A 203 -12.05 -10.19 39.55
N LYS A 204 -11.99 -10.78 38.36
CA LYS A 204 -13.17 -11.15 37.56
C LYS A 204 -13.51 -12.65 37.65
N ILE A 205 -12.70 -13.40 38.38
CA ILE A 205 -12.95 -14.80 38.79
C ILE A 205 -13.55 -14.74 40.19
#